data_AF-A0AAN6ZN90-F1
#
_entry.id   AF-A0AAN6ZN90-F1
#
_cell.length_a   1.000
_cell.length_b   1.000
_cell.length_c   1.000
_cell.angle_alpha   90.00
_cell.angle_beta   90.00
_cell.angle_gamma   90.00
#
_symmetry.space_group_name_H-M   'P 1'
#
loop_
_entity.id
_entity.type
_entity.pdbx_description
1 polymer ?
#
loop_
_entity_poly.entity_id
_entity_poly.type
_entity_poly.pdbx_seq_one_letter_code
_entity_poly.pdbx_strand_id
1 'polypeptide(L)'
;MAYRLITQVVLIGTRVVGRAFAEAYKQASASSQYQRAQAKAGNPVSGRASLSSGMTLEEACKILNVKPPQGGKADMEEVMERFKRLFDSNDPKQGGSFYLQSKILRARERIEAEVKPAVEKAAVEAEAKEGWNPKIYKDKGK
;
A
#
# COMPACT_ATOMS: atom_id res chain seq x y z
N MET A 1 17.08 52.50 15.10
CA MET A 1 16.69 51.93 13.79
C MET A 1 16.60 50.40 13.75
N ALA A 2 17.43 49.65 14.50
CA ALA A 2 17.41 48.18 14.48
C ALA A 2 16.13 47.51 15.06
N TYR A 3 15.52 48.10 16.10
CA TYR A 3 14.31 47.52 16.73
C TYR A 3 13.08 47.52 15.80
N ARG A 4 12.99 48.46 14.85
CA ARG A 4 11.90 48.51 13.85
C ARG A 4 12.03 47.42 12.79
N LEU A 5 13.25 47.06 12.42
CA LEU A 5 13.51 45.95 11.50
C LEU A 5 13.18 44.60 12.15
N ILE A 6 13.59 44.42 13.41
CA ILE A 6 13.31 43.18 14.15
C ILE A 6 11.79 42.98 14.35
N THR A 7 11.06 44.03 14.72
CA THR A 7 9.60 43.92 14.89
C THR A 7 8.87 43.67 13.58
N GLN A 8 9.32 44.25 12.46
CA GLN A 8 8.74 43.98 11.14
C GLN A 8 8.96 42.53 10.69
N VAL A 9 10.17 42.00 10.86
CA VAL A 9 10.48 40.59 10.49
C VAL A 9 9.66 39.61 11.32
N VAL A 10 9.50 39.85 12.61
CA VAL A 10 8.69 38.98 13.50
C VAL A 10 7.20 39.04 13.14
N LEU A 11 6.65 40.24 12.87
CA LEU A 11 5.25 40.41 12.52
C LEU A 11 4.88 39.82 11.15
N ILE A 12 5.81 39.86 10.19
CA ILE A 12 5.61 39.28 8.86
C ILE A 12 5.80 37.75 8.92
N GLY A 13 6.83 37.27 9.61
CA GLY A 13 7.12 35.84 9.74
C GLY A 13 5.99 35.06 10.43
N THR A 14 5.37 35.63 11.47
CA THR A 14 4.26 34.97 12.19
C THR A 14 2.98 34.84 11.37
N ARG A 15 2.66 35.80 10.49
CA ARG A 15 1.47 35.72 9.61
C ARG A 15 1.58 34.63 8.55
N VAL A 16 2.75 34.48 7.95
CA VAL A 16 2.99 33.47 6.89
C VAL A 16 2.97 32.07 7.48
N VAL A 17 3.66 31.88 8.60
CA VAL A 17 3.71 30.58 9.30
C VAL A 17 2.33 30.19 9.85
N GLY A 18 1.59 31.13 10.44
CA GLY A 18 0.24 30.88 10.95
C GLY A 18 -0.78 30.47 9.87
N ARG A 19 -0.73 31.09 8.68
CA ARG A 19 -1.59 30.70 7.56
C ARG A 19 -1.25 29.30 7.02
N ALA A 20 0.03 28.98 6.88
CA ALA A 20 0.45 27.65 6.45
C ALA A 20 -0.01 26.54 7.41
N PHE A 21 0.09 26.77 8.73
CA PHE A 21 -0.42 25.81 9.71
C PHE A 21 -1.95 25.67 9.68
N ALA A 22 -2.69 26.78 9.52
CA ALA A 22 -4.16 26.73 9.41
C ALA A 22 -4.64 26.02 8.14
N GLU A 23 -3.98 26.25 7.00
CA GLU A 23 -4.26 25.57 5.75
C GLU A 23 -3.93 24.07 5.83
N ALA A 24 -2.77 23.72 6.42
CA ALA A 24 -2.40 22.33 6.67
C ALA A 24 -3.40 21.62 7.60
N TYR A 25 -3.86 22.28 8.67
CA TYR A 25 -4.87 21.73 9.57
C TYR A 25 -6.23 21.54 8.89
N LYS A 26 -6.64 22.48 8.05
CA LYS A 26 -7.85 22.35 7.22
C LYS A 26 -7.72 21.18 6.22
N GLN A 27 -6.54 20.99 5.64
CA GLN A 27 -6.28 19.91 4.68
C GLN A 27 -6.21 18.54 5.37
N ALA A 28 -5.63 18.46 6.58
CA ALA A 28 -5.63 17.25 7.41
C ALA A 28 -7.03 16.85 7.87
N SER A 29 -7.85 17.81 8.28
CA SER A 29 -9.23 17.55 8.68
C SER A 29 -10.11 17.16 7.48
N ALA A 30 -9.99 17.82 6.34
CA ALA A 30 -10.73 17.47 5.13
C ALA A 30 -10.38 16.05 4.64
N SER A 31 -9.09 15.71 4.55
CA SER A 31 -8.63 14.38 4.14
C SER A 31 -9.10 13.27 5.09
N SER A 32 -9.19 13.55 6.40
CA SER A 32 -9.74 12.59 7.37
C SER A 32 -11.25 12.32 7.17
N GLN A 33 -12.02 13.33 6.75
CA GLN A 33 -13.46 13.18 6.49
C GLN A 33 -13.71 12.42 5.18
N TYR A 34 -12.92 12.67 4.12
CA TYR A 34 -12.98 11.89 2.89
C TYR A 34 -12.62 10.41 3.12
N GLN A 35 -11.66 10.12 3.99
CA GLN A 35 -11.32 8.75 4.38
C GLN A 35 -12.44 8.07 5.19
N ARG A 36 -13.08 8.79 6.12
CA ARG A 36 -14.23 8.28 6.88
C ARG A 36 -15.47 8.05 6.00
N ALA A 37 -15.70 8.90 5.00
CA ALA A 37 -16.79 8.75 4.05
C ALA A 37 -16.59 7.51 3.15
N GLN A 38 -15.37 7.25 2.68
CA GLN A 38 -15.05 6.04 1.92
C GLN A 38 -15.16 4.76 2.75
N ALA A 39 -14.78 4.79 4.03
CA ALA A 39 -14.93 3.65 4.93
C ALA A 39 -16.41 3.27 5.19
N LYS A 40 -17.34 4.23 5.14
CA LYS A 40 -18.78 3.96 5.25
C LYS A 40 -19.42 3.42 3.96
N ALA A 41 -18.78 3.57 2.80
CA ALA A 41 -19.27 3.07 1.52
C ALA A 41 -18.93 1.59 1.24
N GLY A 42 -18.53 0.83 2.27
CA GLY A 42 -18.25 -0.61 2.16
C GLY A 42 -16.95 -0.97 1.43
N ASN A 43 -16.11 0.02 1.11
CA ASN A 43 -14.77 -0.19 0.58
C ASN A 43 -13.75 0.05 1.70
N PRO A 44 -13.34 -0.97 2.46
CA PRO A 44 -12.27 -0.83 3.43
C PRO A 44 -10.95 -0.67 2.68
N VAL A 45 -10.71 0.52 2.12
CA VAL A 45 -9.36 0.92 1.73
C VAL A 45 -8.62 1.09 3.04
N SER A 46 -7.97 0.01 3.46
CA SER A 46 -7.00 0.00 4.54
C SER A 46 -6.12 1.24 4.41
N GLY A 47 -6.20 2.17 5.35
CA GLY A 47 -5.45 3.44 5.39
C GLY A 47 -3.92 3.29 5.43
N ARG A 48 -3.40 2.06 5.25
CA ARG A 48 -1.99 1.76 5.03
C ARG A 48 -1.60 1.66 3.55
N ALA A 49 -2.56 1.53 2.63
CA ALA A 49 -2.29 1.46 1.20
C ALA A 49 -1.99 2.84 0.57
N SER A 50 -2.30 3.94 1.26
CA SER A 50 -2.26 5.30 0.69
C SER A 50 -1.08 6.16 1.16
N LEU A 51 -0.16 5.66 1.99
CA LEU A 51 0.87 6.52 2.61
C LEU A 51 2.27 6.47 1.97
N SER A 52 2.45 5.81 0.82
CA SER A 52 3.65 6.03 -0.01
C SER A 52 3.41 5.59 -1.46
N SER A 53 2.96 6.52 -2.32
CA SER A 53 2.93 6.39 -3.79
C SER A 53 2.24 5.10 -4.27
N GLY A 54 0.91 5.07 -4.23
CA GLY A 54 0.08 3.93 -4.66
C GLY A 54 0.40 3.48 -6.08
N MET A 55 1.21 2.43 -6.21
CA MET A 55 1.53 1.80 -7.48
C MET A 55 0.30 1.05 -7.98
N THR A 56 -0.12 1.33 -9.21
CA THR A 56 -1.23 0.62 -9.84
C THR A 56 -0.82 -0.81 -10.19
N LEU A 57 -1.80 -1.71 -10.35
CA LEU A 57 -1.51 -3.08 -10.79
C LEU A 57 -0.85 -3.10 -12.17
N GLU A 58 -1.29 -2.22 -13.07
CA GLU A 58 -0.75 -2.10 -14.41
C GLU A 58 0.72 -1.64 -14.38
N GLU A 59 1.05 -0.64 -13.56
CA GLU A 59 2.44 -0.22 -13.35
C GLU A 59 3.29 -1.34 -12.75
N ALA A 60 2.77 -2.08 -11.78
CA ALA A 60 3.49 -3.20 -11.18
C ALA A 60 3.80 -4.30 -12.21
N CYS A 61 2.83 -4.64 -13.07
CA CYS A 61 3.02 -5.60 -14.16
C CYS A 61 4.06 -5.11 -15.17
N LYS A 62 4.04 -3.80 -15.50
CA LYS A 62 5.05 -3.19 -16.38
C LYS A 62 6.45 -3.20 -15.77
N ILE A 63 6.59 -2.88 -14.48
CA ILE A 63 7.88 -2.87 -13.77
C ILE A 63 8.51 -4.27 -13.76
N LEU A 64 7.72 -5.31 -13.50
CA LEU A 64 8.22 -6.69 -13.47
C LEU A 64 8.20 -7.37 -14.85
N ASN A 65 7.70 -6.69 -15.87
CA ASN A 65 7.51 -7.19 -17.23
C ASN A 65 6.80 -8.55 -17.26
N VAL A 66 5.65 -8.61 -16.60
CA VAL A 66 4.78 -9.78 -16.52
C VAL A 66 3.41 -9.46 -17.10
N LYS A 67 2.69 -10.49 -17.53
CA LYS A 67 1.33 -10.30 -18.04
C LYS A 67 0.38 -9.91 -16.90
N PRO A 68 -0.61 -9.03 -17.17
CA PRO A 68 -1.66 -8.74 -16.19
C PRO A 68 -2.39 -10.03 -15.79
N PRO A 69 -2.79 -10.19 -14.51
CA PRO A 69 -3.53 -11.36 -14.06
C PRO A 69 -4.83 -11.49 -14.85
N GLN A 70 -4.95 -12.54 -15.65
CA GLN A 70 -6.17 -12.83 -16.41
C GLN A 70 -7.10 -13.68 -15.53
N GLY A 71 -8.29 -13.16 -15.22
CA GLY A 71 -9.28 -13.90 -14.42
C GLY A 71 -8.86 -14.17 -12.96
N GLY A 72 -8.01 -13.31 -12.37
CA GLY A 72 -7.58 -13.44 -10.97
C GLY A 72 -6.47 -14.47 -10.72
N LYS A 73 -5.91 -15.08 -11.78
CA LYS A 73 -4.74 -15.95 -11.70
C LYS A 73 -3.53 -15.22 -12.26
N ALA A 74 -2.55 -14.92 -11.42
CA ALA A 74 -1.22 -14.48 -11.84
C ALA A 74 -0.27 -15.69 -11.84
N ASP A 75 0.63 -15.74 -12.80
CA ASP A 75 1.76 -16.67 -12.75
C ASP A 75 2.77 -16.13 -11.73
N MET A 76 2.66 -16.62 -10.49
CA MET A 76 3.52 -16.16 -9.41
C MET A 76 4.95 -16.67 -9.52
N GLU A 77 5.20 -17.76 -10.28
CA GLU A 77 6.55 -18.24 -10.53
C GLU A 77 7.29 -17.26 -11.45
N GLU A 78 6.66 -16.83 -12.54
CA GLU A 78 7.23 -15.83 -13.46
C GLU A 78 7.50 -14.50 -12.72
N VAL A 79 6.56 -14.05 -11.89
CA VAL A 79 6.71 -12.83 -11.08
C VAL A 79 7.93 -12.91 -10.16
N MET A 80 8.12 -14.04 -9.48
CA MET A 80 9.24 -14.22 -8.55
C MET A 80 10.59 -14.32 -9.26
N GLU A 81 10.64 -15.01 -10.41
CA GLU A 81 11.84 -15.09 -11.24
C GLU A 81 12.26 -13.71 -11.74
N ARG A 82 11.31 -12.95 -12.30
CA ARG A 82 11.53 -11.57 -12.78
C ARG A 82 11.94 -10.64 -11.66
N PHE A 83 11.26 -10.72 -10.52
CA PHE A 83 11.59 -9.96 -9.32
C PHE A 83 13.03 -10.22 -8.89
N LYS A 84 13.44 -11.49 -8.73
CA LYS A 84 14.79 -11.83 -8.26
C LYS A 84 15.86 -11.27 -9.20
N ARG A 85 15.71 -11.49 -10.50
CA ARG A 85 16.65 -11.00 -11.52
C ARG A 85 16.80 -9.47 -11.47
N LEU A 86 15.68 -8.74 -11.44
CA LEU A 86 15.69 -7.28 -11.42
C LEU A 86 16.19 -6.72 -10.10
N PHE A 87 15.83 -7.35 -8.98
CA PHE A 87 16.22 -6.91 -7.64
C PHE A 87 17.72 -7.06 -7.41
N ASP A 88 18.29 -8.21 -7.82
CA ASP A 88 19.73 -8.50 -7.70
C ASP A 88 20.55 -7.57 -8.61
N SER A 89 20.09 -7.36 -9.85
CA SER A 89 20.77 -6.47 -10.82
C SER A 89 20.74 -5.00 -10.41
N ASN A 90 19.83 -4.59 -9.52
CA ASN A 90 19.70 -3.22 -9.02
C ASN A 90 20.17 -3.07 -7.57
N ASP A 91 20.94 -4.02 -7.05
CA ASP A 91 21.51 -3.95 -5.70
C ASP A 91 22.37 -2.68 -5.54
N PRO A 92 22.04 -1.77 -4.60
CA PRO A 92 22.81 -0.56 -4.34
C PRO A 92 24.29 -0.83 -4.01
N LYS A 93 24.58 -2.00 -3.43
CA LYS A 93 25.96 -2.40 -3.11
C LYS A 93 26.80 -2.71 -4.35
N GLN A 94 26.14 -3.04 -5.47
CA GLN A 94 26.76 -3.40 -6.74
C GLN A 94 26.68 -2.25 -7.76
N GLY A 95 26.40 -1.02 -7.29
CA GLY A 95 26.24 0.16 -8.15
C GLY A 95 24.83 0.36 -8.71
N GLY A 96 23.85 -0.43 -8.25
CA GLY A 96 22.44 -0.25 -8.57
C GLY A 96 21.79 0.93 -7.83
N SER A 97 20.50 1.17 -8.11
CA SER A 97 19.75 2.26 -7.48
C SER A 97 18.82 1.72 -6.39
N PHE A 98 18.97 2.23 -5.17
CA PHE A 98 18.06 1.93 -4.07
C PHE A 98 16.61 2.29 -4.38
N TYR A 99 16.40 3.36 -5.16
CA TYR A 99 15.07 3.76 -5.60
C TYR A 99 14.45 2.71 -6.54
N LEU A 100 15.21 2.22 -7.52
CA LEU A 100 14.73 1.18 -8.45
C LEU A 100 14.47 -0.13 -7.72
N GLN A 101 15.40 -0.55 -6.85
CA GLN A 101 15.22 -1.73 -6.00
C GLN A 101 13.96 -1.62 -5.13
N SER A 102 13.72 -0.45 -4.53
CA SER A 102 12.50 -0.17 -3.76
C SER A 102 11.24 -0.23 -4.63
N LYS A 103 11.27 0.27 -5.88
CA LYS A 103 10.12 0.17 -6.79
C LYS A 103 9.84 -1.26 -7.24
N ILE A 104 10.88 -2.06 -7.50
CA ILE A 104 10.76 -3.48 -7.84
C ILE A 104 10.12 -4.26 -6.68
N LEU A 105 10.54 -3.99 -5.44
CA LEU A 105 9.92 -4.58 -4.25
C LEU A 105 8.43 -4.23 -4.13
N ARG A 106 8.08 -2.95 -4.30
CA ARG A 106 6.69 -2.49 -4.22
C ARG A 106 5.81 -3.08 -5.33
N ALA A 107 6.37 -3.28 -6.52
CA ALA A 107 5.66 -3.93 -7.62
C ALA A 107 5.29 -5.38 -7.28
N ARG A 108 6.22 -6.14 -6.69
CA ARG A 108 5.95 -7.51 -6.24
C ARG A 108 4.85 -7.54 -5.17
N GLU A 109 4.98 -6.71 -4.13
CA GLU A 109 3.97 -6.60 -3.07
C GLU A 109 2.58 -6.26 -3.61
N ARG A 110 2.52 -5.39 -4.63
CA ARG A 110 1.28 -4.97 -5.27
C ARG A 110 0.59 -6.10 -6.04
N ILE A 111 1.36 -6.94 -6.76
CA ILE A 111 0.82 -8.09 -7.49
C ILE A 111 0.38 -9.19 -6.50
N GLU A 112 1.20 -9.48 -5.49
CA GLU A 112 0.84 -10.45 -4.43
C GLU A 112 -0.47 -10.06 -3.71
N ALA A 113 -0.69 -8.77 -3.48
CA ALA A 113 -1.91 -8.27 -2.84
C ALA A 113 -3.19 -8.51 -3.66
N GLU A 114 -3.11 -8.63 -4.99
CA GLU A 114 -4.27 -9.00 -5.83
C GLU A 114 -4.53 -10.51 -5.81
N VAL A 115 -3.47 -11.31 -5.72
CA VAL A 115 -3.58 -12.77 -5.78
C VAL A 115 -4.02 -13.36 -4.45
N LYS A 116 -3.55 -12.81 -3.31
CA LYS A 116 -3.93 -13.26 -1.96
C LYS A 116 -5.44 -13.40 -1.72
N PRO A 117 -6.29 -12.38 -2.01
CA PRO A 117 -7.73 -12.53 -1.80
C PRO A 117 -8.37 -13.55 -2.76
N ALA A 118 -7.78 -13.81 -3.94
CA ALA A 118 -8.25 -14.86 -4.84
C ALA A 118 -7.88 -16.26 -4.33
N VAL A 119 -6.67 -16.43 -3.78
CA VAL A 119 -6.21 -17.69 -3.17
C VAL A 119 -6.99 -18.00 -1.90
N GLU A 120 -7.22 -17.01 -1.04
CA GLU A 120 -8.03 -17.19 0.18
C GLU A 120 -9.49 -17.54 -0.15
N LYS A 121 -10.11 -16.89 -1.15
CA LYS A 121 -11.46 -17.25 -1.59
C LYS A 121 -11.51 -18.65 -2.20
N ALA A 122 -10.50 -19.03 -2.99
CA ALA A 122 -10.42 -20.39 -3.54
C ALA A 122 -10.22 -21.45 -2.45
N ALA A 123 -9.43 -21.15 -1.42
CA ALA A 123 -9.24 -22.03 -0.27
C ALA A 123 -10.52 -22.17 0.56
N VAL A 124 -11.22 -21.07 0.83
CA VAL A 124 -12.50 -21.09 1.54
C VAL A 124 -13.58 -21.82 0.74
N GLU A 125 -13.60 -21.68 -0.59
CA GLU A 125 -14.54 -22.39 -1.45
C GLU A 125 -14.20 -23.88 -1.59
N ALA A 126 -12.91 -24.24 -1.52
CA ALA A 126 -12.45 -25.62 -1.44
C ALA A 126 -12.81 -26.25 -0.08
N GLU A 127 -12.61 -25.55 1.04
CA GLU A 127 -13.03 -25.98 2.37
C GLU A 127 -14.57 -26.11 2.48
N ALA A 128 -15.32 -25.23 1.80
CA ALA A 128 -16.78 -25.33 1.71
C ALA A 128 -17.24 -26.53 0.86
N LYS A 129 -16.49 -26.90 -0.19
CA LYS A 129 -16.77 -28.07 -1.05
C LYS A 129 -16.32 -29.40 -0.43
N GLU A 130 -15.22 -29.41 0.33
CA GLU A 130 -14.74 -30.60 1.04
C GLU A 130 -15.52 -30.91 2.32
N GLY A 131 -16.44 -30.02 2.72
CA GLY A 131 -17.33 -30.24 3.83
C GLY A 131 -16.62 -29.99 5.16
N TRP A 132 -16.94 -28.85 5.77
CA TRP A 132 -16.59 -28.51 7.14
C TRP A 132 -16.99 -29.65 8.09
N ASN A 133 -16.03 -30.48 8.51
CA ASN A 133 -16.23 -31.53 9.50
C ASN A 133 -15.53 -31.19 10.82
N PRO A 134 -16.07 -30.24 11.60
CA PRO A 134 -15.54 -29.94 12.90
C PRO A 134 -15.81 -31.17 13.74
N LYS A 135 -14.76 -31.89 14.13
CA LYS A 135 -14.86 -32.86 15.22
C LYS A 135 -15.09 -32.08 16.51
N ILE A 136 -16.31 -31.58 16.68
CA ILE A 136 -16.83 -31.10 17.96
C ILE A 136 -16.73 -32.32 18.86
N TYR A 137 -15.87 -32.23 19.86
CA TYR A 137 -15.53 -33.29 20.81
C TYR A 137 -16.77 -34.14 21.15
N LYS A 138 -16.82 -35.36 20.60
CA LYS A 138 -17.64 -36.42 21.17
C LYS A 138 -16.95 -36.84 22.46
N ASP A 139 -17.55 -36.39 23.56
CA ASP A 139 -17.82 -37.16 24.75
C ASP A 139 -16.74 -38.18 25.17
N LYS A 140 -16.07 -37.89 26.29
CA LYS A 140 -15.58 -38.93 27.18
C LYS A 140 -16.20 -38.70 28.53
N GLY A 141 -17.29 -39.43 28.77
CA GLY A 141 -17.95 -39.51 30.04
C GLY A 141 -17.01 -39.94 31.18
N LYS A 142 -17.42 -39.53 32.37
CA LYS A 142 -17.46 -40.37 33.56
C LYS A 142 -18.81 -40.15 34.23
#